data_AF-A0A377U2I9-F1
#
_entry.id   AF-A0A377U2I9-F1
#
_cell.length_a   1.000
_cell.length_b   1.000
_cell.length_c   1.000
_cell.angle_alpha   90.00
_cell.angle_beta   90.00
_cell.angle_gamma   90.00
#
_symmetry.space_group_name_H-M   'P 1'
#
loop_
_entity.id
_entity.type
_entity.pdbx_description
1 polymer ?
#
loop_
_entity_poly.entity_id
_entity_poly.type
_entity_poly.pdbx_seq_one_letter_code
_entity_poly.pdbx_strand_id
1 'polypeptide(L)'
;MPICSAPTVGDKVRLADTELWIEVEDDLTTYGEEVKFGGGKVIRDGMGQGQMLAADCVDLVLTNALIVDHWGIVKADIGVKDGRIFAIGKPVTPTSSPTSPSPSVLRRK
;
A
#
# COMPACT_ATOMS: atom_id res chain seq x y z
N MET A 1 19.01 -3.74 3.60
CA MET A 1 18.36 -4.17 4.85
C MET A 1 16.87 -4.17 4.63
N PRO A 2 16.13 -5.22 5.02
CA PRO A 2 14.67 -5.18 4.95
C PRO A 2 14.17 -4.02 5.82
N ILE A 3 13.40 -3.13 5.22
CA ILE A 3 12.70 -2.08 5.95
C ILE A 3 11.61 -2.78 6.76
N CYS A 4 11.62 -2.67 8.11
CA CYS A 4 10.66 -3.34 9.01
C CYS A 4 9.19 -2.99 8.66
N SER A 5 8.54 -3.77 7.81
CA SER A 5 7.19 -3.52 7.27
C SER A 5 6.13 -4.33 8.02
N ALA A 6 4.86 -3.98 7.80
CA ALA A 6 3.71 -4.71 8.33
C ALA A 6 3.73 -6.20 7.89
N PRO A 7 2.97 -7.09 8.57
CA PRO A 7 2.88 -8.51 8.24
C PRO A 7 2.68 -8.76 6.75
N THR A 8 3.38 -9.74 6.19
CA THR A 8 3.32 -10.11 4.77
C THR A 8 2.74 -11.51 4.56
N VAL A 9 2.63 -11.97 3.30
CA VAL A 9 2.02 -13.26 2.93
C VAL A 9 2.51 -14.40 3.84
N GLY A 10 1.55 -15.08 4.47
CA GLY A 10 1.78 -16.19 5.41
C GLY A 10 1.96 -15.78 6.88
N ASP A 11 2.21 -14.50 7.17
CA ASP A 11 2.20 -14.00 8.54
C ASP A 11 0.78 -14.01 9.10
N LYS A 12 0.65 -14.21 10.43
CA LYS A 12 -0.63 -14.24 11.13
C LYS A 12 -0.74 -13.14 12.16
N VAL A 13 -1.92 -12.55 12.25
CA VAL A 13 -2.25 -11.52 13.24
C VAL A 13 -3.45 -11.98 14.06
N ARG A 14 -3.33 -11.88 15.38
CA ARG A 14 -4.44 -12.14 16.32
C ARG A 14 -5.36 -10.92 16.35
N LEU A 15 -6.67 -11.15 16.23
CA LEU A 15 -7.66 -10.07 16.33
C LEU A 15 -7.91 -9.72 17.79
N ALA A 16 -7.27 -8.63 18.23
CA ALA A 16 -7.33 -8.14 19.61
C ALA A 16 -7.01 -9.24 20.64
N ASP A 17 -7.82 -9.36 21.68
CA ASP A 17 -7.70 -10.35 22.76
C ASP A 17 -8.48 -11.65 22.48
N THR A 18 -9.05 -11.82 21.28
CA THR A 18 -9.79 -13.03 20.89
C THR A 18 -8.87 -14.16 20.41
N GLU A 19 -9.37 -15.39 20.30
CA GLU A 19 -8.62 -16.52 19.70
C GLU A 19 -8.72 -16.58 18.16
N LEU A 20 -9.19 -15.49 17.52
CA LEU A 20 -9.27 -15.40 16.06
C LEU A 20 -7.92 -14.97 15.48
N TRP A 21 -7.43 -15.73 14.50
CA TRP A 21 -6.21 -15.44 13.76
C TRP A 21 -6.53 -15.21 12.29
N ILE A 22 -6.03 -14.11 11.75
CA ILE A 22 -6.05 -13.83 10.32
C ILE A 22 -4.67 -14.10 9.72
N GLU A 23 -4.65 -14.62 8.50
CA GLU A 23 -3.43 -14.85 7.73
C GLU A 23 -3.43 -13.89 6.52
N VAL A 24 -2.29 -13.30 6.21
CA VAL A 24 -2.16 -12.44 5.03
C VAL A 24 -2.14 -13.33 3.78
N GLU A 25 -3.14 -13.17 2.92
CA GLU A 25 -3.34 -13.99 1.72
C GLU A 25 -2.51 -13.50 0.53
N ASP A 26 -2.37 -12.17 0.39
CA ASP A 26 -1.62 -11.54 -0.69
C ASP A 26 -0.98 -10.21 -0.22
N ASP A 27 0.15 -9.82 -0.80
CA ASP A 27 0.82 -8.54 -0.58
C ASP A 27 1.08 -7.86 -1.92
N LEU A 28 0.36 -6.76 -2.17
CA LEU A 28 0.43 -5.99 -3.41
C LEU A 28 1.67 -5.09 -3.48
N THR A 29 2.53 -5.11 -2.46
CA THR A 29 3.80 -4.38 -2.47
C THR A 29 4.86 -5.08 -3.32
N THR A 30 5.94 -4.36 -3.61
CA THR A 30 7.20 -4.97 -4.07
C THR A 30 8.22 -4.83 -2.96
N TYR A 31 8.75 -5.94 -2.49
CA TYR A 31 9.71 -5.93 -1.39
C TYR A 31 10.91 -5.03 -1.67
N GLY A 32 11.21 -4.15 -0.71
CA GLY A 32 12.29 -3.15 -0.81
C GLY A 32 11.88 -1.83 -1.46
N GLU A 33 10.68 -1.75 -2.03
CA GLU A 33 10.11 -0.53 -2.60
C GLU A 33 8.89 -0.06 -1.79
N GLU A 34 8.80 -0.44 -0.51
CA GLU A 34 7.72 -0.02 0.36
C GLU A 34 7.76 1.49 0.62
N VAL A 35 6.62 2.15 0.46
CA VAL A 35 6.51 3.57 0.73
C VAL A 35 6.39 3.82 2.24
N LYS A 36 7.29 4.64 2.78
CA LYS A 36 7.25 5.09 4.17
C LYS A 36 7.49 6.58 4.27
N PHE A 37 6.66 7.21 5.10
CA PHE A 37 6.84 8.60 5.50
C PHE A 37 7.75 8.72 6.73
N GLY A 38 8.47 9.83 6.84
CA GLY A 38 9.35 10.14 7.98
C GLY A 38 10.74 10.65 7.56
N GLY A 39 11.50 11.19 8.53
CA GLY A 39 12.85 11.73 8.29
C GLY A 39 13.77 10.69 7.64
N GLY A 40 14.33 11.05 6.47
CA GLY A 40 15.23 10.17 5.70
C GLY A 40 14.55 8.96 5.03
N LYS A 41 13.21 8.90 4.99
CA LYS A 41 12.45 7.79 4.38
C LYS A 41 12.10 8.05 2.91
N VAL A 42 11.21 7.23 2.35
CA VAL A 42 10.94 7.13 0.91
C VAL A 42 10.05 8.26 0.40
N ILE A 43 9.00 8.63 1.14
CA ILE A 43 8.07 9.70 0.74
C ILE A 43 8.71 11.05 1.04
N ARG A 44 9.50 11.52 0.07
CA ARG A 44 10.16 12.82 0.04
C ARG A 44 10.20 13.31 -1.41
N ASP A 45 10.34 14.62 -1.54
CA ASP A 45 10.41 15.30 -2.83
C ASP A 45 11.51 14.69 -3.73
N GLY A 46 11.15 14.37 -4.97
CA GLY A 46 12.05 13.75 -5.96
C GLY A 46 12.33 12.25 -5.75
N MET A 47 11.73 11.61 -4.74
CA MET A 47 11.83 10.17 -4.50
C MET A 47 10.45 9.50 -4.65
N GLY A 48 9.84 9.03 -3.55
CA GLY A 48 8.49 8.47 -3.55
C GLY A 48 7.37 9.50 -3.74
N GLN A 49 7.69 10.80 -3.77
CA GLN A 49 6.76 11.88 -4.07
C GLN A 49 7.11 12.50 -5.43
N GLY A 50 6.18 12.40 -6.39
CA GLY A 50 6.30 12.95 -7.74
C GLY A 50 5.95 14.45 -7.81
N GLN A 51 6.21 15.05 -8.98
CA GLN A 51 5.95 16.48 -9.25
C GLN A 51 4.60 16.75 -9.94
N MET A 52 3.70 15.76 -9.91
CA MET A 52 2.42 15.84 -10.62
C MET A 52 1.46 16.83 -9.96
N LEU A 53 0.51 17.35 -10.73
CA LEU A 53 -0.52 18.25 -10.22
C LEU A 53 -1.55 17.48 -9.39
N ALA A 54 -2.35 18.20 -8.59
CA ALA A 54 -3.43 17.61 -7.78
C ALA A 54 -4.42 16.77 -8.60
N ALA A 55 -4.64 17.12 -9.88
CA ALA A 55 -5.48 16.35 -10.80
C ALA A 55 -4.94 14.93 -11.05
N ASP A 56 -3.65 14.70 -10.86
CA ASP A 56 -2.94 13.47 -11.23
C ASP A 56 -2.39 12.69 -10.02
N CYS A 57 -2.61 13.16 -8.80
CA CYS A 57 -2.26 12.44 -7.57
C CYS A 57 -3.48 12.16 -6.68
N VAL A 58 -3.29 11.34 -5.65
CA VAL A 58 -4.29 11.09 -4.60
C VAL A 58 -4.18 12.15 -3.51
N ASP A 59 -5.29 12.46 -2.84
CA ASP A 59 -5.32 13.43 -1.74
C ASP A 59 -4.75 12.83 -0.45
N LEU A 60 -4.94 11.52 -0.27
CA LEU A 60 -4.47 10.75 0.89
C LEU A 60 -4.01 9.37 0.43
N VAL A 61 -2.93 8.88 1.04
CA VAL A 61 -2.49 7.48 0.92
C VAL A 61 -2.34 6.88 2.32
N LEU A 62 -2.98 5.72 2.54
CA LEU A 62 -2.73 4.88 3.70
C LEU A 62 -1.68 3.85 3.31
N THR A 63 -0.48 3.93 3.87
CA THR A 63 0.62 3.05 3.46
C THR A 63 0.73 1.78 4.28
N ASN A 64 1.08 0.66 3.63
CA ASN A 64 1.24 -0.67 4.21
C ASN A 64 0.04 -1.12 5.07
N ALA A 65 -1.17 -0.86 4.58
CA ALA A 65 -2.40 -1.25 5.28
C ALA A 65 -2.62 -2.77 5.16
N LEU A 66 -2.98 -3.41 6.27
CA LEU A 66 -3.54 -4.75 6.27
C LEU A 66 -5.07 -4.63 6.16
N ILE A 67 -5.59 -4.94 4.97
CA ILE A 67 -7.00 -4.84 4.62
C ILE A 67 -7.67 -6.15 5.00
N VAL A 68 -8.75 -6.05 5.78
CA VAL A 68 -9.63 -7.17 6.10
C VAL A 68 -11.00 -6.80 5.54
N ASP A 69 -11.42 -7.49 4.49
CA ASP A 69 -12.71 -7.26 3.85
C ASP A 69 -13.29 -8.59 3.32
N HIS A 70 -14.56 -8.58 2.92
CA HIS A 70 -15.29 -9.77 2.51
C HIS A 70 -14.68 -10.52 1.30
N TRP A 71 -13.82 -9.85 0.52
CA TRP A 71 -13.17 -10.39 -0.66
C TRP A 71 -11.76 -10.93 -0.39
N GLY A 72 -11.20 -10.72 0.81
CA GLY A 72 -9.89 -11.25 1.18
C GLY A 72 -9.19 -10.47 2.30
N ILE A 73 -8.05 -11.01 2.73
CA ILE A 73 -7.17 -10.42 3.73
C ILE A 73 -5.83 -10.12 3.07
N VAL A 74 -5.63 -8.87 2.65
CA VAL A 74 -4.48 -8.50 1.82
C VAL A 74 -3.73 -7.30 2.36
N LYS A 75 -2.44 -7.24 2.07
CA LYS A 75 -1.62 -6.06 2.35
C LYS A 75 -1.49 -5.21 1.09
N ALA A 76 -1.76 -3.91 1.22
CA ALA A 76 -1.69 -2.96 0.12
C ALA A 76 -1.59 -1.52 0.64
N ASP A 77 -1.29 -0.57 -0.25
CA ASP A 77 -1.54 0.83 0.01
C ASP A 77 -2.93 1.23 -0.55
N ILE A 78 -3.61 2.16 0.14
CA ILE A 78 -4.94 2.63 -0.25
C ILE A 78 -4.85 4.10 -0.61
N GLY A 79 -5.19 4.42 -1.86
CA GLY A 79 -5.29 5.80 -2.35
C GLY A 79 -6.72 6.32 -2.23
N VAL A 80 -6.87 7.53 -1.71
CA VAL A 80 -8.15 8.25 -1.60
C VAL A 80 -8.07 9.54 -2.40
N LYS A 81 -9.09 9.79 -3.23
CA LYS A 81 -9.23 11.01 -4.03
C LYS A 81 -10.67 11.49 -4.02
N ASP A 82 -10.89 12.79 -3.85
CA ASP A 82 -12.21 13.43 -3.79
C ASP A 82 -13.15 12.74 -2.76
N GLY A 83 -12.59 12.33 -1.63
CA GLY A 83 -13.30 11.64 -0.55
C GLY A 83 -13.73 10.20 -0.87
N ARG A 84 -13.21 9.58 -1.93
CA ARG A 84 -13.54 8.20 -2.34
C ARG A 84 -12.28 7.35 -2.51
N ILE A 85 -12.43 6.03 -2.36
CA ILE A 85 -11.35 5.08 -2.67
C ILE A 85 -11.04 5.18 -4.16
N PHE A 86 -9.83 5.59 -4.48
CA PHE A 86 -9.34 5.74 -5.85
C PHE A 86 -8.72 4.43 -6.35
N ALA A 87 -7.84 3.82 -5.55
CA ALA A 87 -7.16 2.58 -5.88
C ALA A 87 -6.69 1.82 -4.62
N ILE A 88 -6.53 0.50 -4.77
CA ILE A 88 -5.90 -0.38 -3.79
C ILE A 88 -4.75 -1.09 -4.50
N GLY A 89 -3.54 -0.95 -4.00
CA GLY A 89 -2.36 -1.54 -4.63
C GLY A 89 -1.10 -0.79 -4.25
N LYS A 90 -0.14 -0.72 -5.17
CA LYS A 90 1.12 -0.02 -4.96
C LYS A 90 1.08 1.41 -5.54
N PRO A 91 1.44 2.45 -4.77
CA PRO A 91 1.63 3.80 -5.25
C PRO A 91 2.85 3.83 -6.15
N VAL A 92 2.69 4.41 -7.33
CA VAL A 92 3.74 4.56 -8.33
C VAL A 92 3.88 6.04 -8.67
N THR A 93 5.11 6.52 -8.69
CA THR A 93 5.43 7.80 -9.33
C THR A 93 6.00 7.53 -10.73
N PRO A 94 5.81 8.41 -11.72
CA PRO A 94 6.37 8.22 -13.07
C PRO A 94 7.90 8.05 -13.09
N THR A 95 8.58 8.50 -12.04
CA THR A 95 10.03 8.37 -11.84
C THR A 95 10.43 7.10 -11.07
N SER A 96 9.48 6.37 -10.50
CA SER A 96 9.73 5.09 -9.83
C SER A 96 10.04 3.97 -10.83
N SER A 97 10.85 2.99 -10.41
CA SER A 97 11.37 1.88 -11.23
C SER A 97 10.28 1.19 -12.07
N PRO A 98 10.58 0.73 -13.30
CA PRO A 98 9.61 0.15 -14.24
C PRO A 98 9.08 -1.25 -13.82
N THR A 99 9.53 -1.79 -12.68
CA THR A 99 9.15 -3.11 -12.17
C THR A 99 7.82 -3.12 -11.41
N SER A 100 7.12 -2.00 -11.32
CA SER A 100 5.83 -1.94 -10.62
C SER A 100 4.73 -2.61 -11.45
N PRO A 101 3.98 -3.58 -10.89
CA PRO A 101 2.75 -4.04 -11.52
C PRO A 101 1.82 -2.83 -11.67
N SER A 102 1.14 -2.72 -12.81
CA SER A 102 0.12 -1.68 -13.05
C SER A 102 -0.79 -1.57 -11.83
N PRO A 103 -1.20 -0.37 -11.38
CA PRO A 103 -2.11 -0.24 -10.25
C PRO A 103 -3.28 -1.16 -10.50
N SER A 104 -3.39 -2.22 -9.70
CA SER A 104 -4.51 -3.14 -9.74
C SER A 104 -5.72 -2.33 -9.32
N VAL A 105 -6.36 -1.69 -10.30
CA VAL A 105 -7.68 -1.10 -10.15
C VAL A 105 -8.49 -2.15 -9.40
N LEU A 106 -9.02 -1.73 -8.24
CA LEU A 106 -9.98 -2.46 -7.43
C LEU A 106 -10.72 -3.44 -8.36
N ARG A 107 -10.42 -4.74 -8.24
CA ARG A 107 -11.29 -5.77 -8.80
C ARG A 107 -12.61 -5.57 -8.06
N ARG A 108 -13.47 -4.71 -8.60
CA ARG A 108 -14.88 -4.66 -8.25
C ARG A 108 -15.40 -6.04 -8.66
N LYS A 109 -15.40 -6.97 -7.73
CA LYS A 109 -16.43 -7.99 -7.72
C LYS A 109 -17.62 -7.42 -6.98
#